data_AF-A0A9D2B3J3-F1
#
_entry.id   AF-A0A9D2B3J3-F1
#
_cell.length_a   1.000
_cell.length_b   1.000
_cell.length_c   1.000
_cell.angle_alpha   90.00
_cell.angle_beta   90.00
_cell.angle_gamma   90.00
#
_symmetry.space_group_name_H-M   'P 1'
#
loop_
_entity.id
_entity.type
_entity.pdbx_description
1 polymer ?
#
loop_
_entity_poly.entity_id
_entity_poly.type
_entity_poly.pdbx_seq_one_letter_code
_entity_poly.pdbx_strand_id
1 'polypeptide(L)'
;MIKNSYIASAENDLAYLESVLGSGSTFYNQLSVQCEQVAEKYLKGYLDKLLVEEDNADLLRKHNMKKMAAKLNERVPRLQLDTIGLAYLTDFYFDARYPGDDFYTVSKEEFEKCLSVMYDTVRKLQGIG
;
A
#
# COMPACT_ATOMS: atom_id res chain seq x y z
N MET A 1 -19.37 -6.13 -10.71
CA MET A 1 -18.02 -6.34 -11.28
C MET A 1 -17.17 -5.13 -10.93
N ILE A 2 -15.92 -5.34 -10.50
CA ILE A 2 -14.98 -4.27 -10.17
C ILE A 2 -14.52 -3.59 -11.47
N LYS A 3 -14.36 -2.27 -11.48
CA LYS A 3 -13.82 -1.55 -12.65
C LYS A 3 -12.36 -1.92 -12.85
N ASN A 4 -11.90 -2.02 -14.11
CA ASN A 4 -10.50 -2.32 -14.41
C ASN A 4 -9.60 -1.08 -14.22
N SER A 5 -9.30 -0.76 -12.98
CA SER A 5 -8.42 0.34 -12.59
C SER A 5 -7.73 0.05 -11.26
N TYR A 6 -6.56 0.63 -11.04
CA TYR A 6 -5.85 0.50 -9.76
C TYR A 6 -6.70 0.95 -8.57
N ILE A 7 -7.37 2.11 -8.68
CA ILE A 7 -8.20 2.65 -7.59
C ILE A 7 -9.34 1.69 -7.23
N ALA A 8 -10.11 1.22 -8.21
CA ALA A 8 -11.21 0.29 -7.94
C ALA A 8 -10.73 -1.05 -7.35
N SER A 9 -9.53 -1.53 -7.74
CA SER A 9 -8.94 -2.70 -7.10
C SER A 9 -8.49 -2.39 -5.67
N ALA A 10 -7.90 -1.23 -5.41
CA ALA A 10 -7.47 -0.83 -4.07
C ALA A 10 -8.65 -0.67 -3.10
N GLU A 11 -9.76 -0.10 -3.56
CA GLU A 11 -11.01 0.02 -2.80
C GLU A 11 -11.58 -1.35 -2.44
N ASN A 12 -11.58 -2.28 -3.38
CA ASN A 12 -12.04 -3.64 -3.13
C ASN A 12 -11.15 -4.38 -2.13
N ASP A 13 -9.82 -4.24 -2.25
CA ASP A 13 -8.88 -4.86 -1.31
C ASP A 13 -8.99 -4.27 0.10
N LEU A 14 -9.21 -2.96 0.21
CA LEU A 14 -9.45 -2.29 1.49
C LEU A 14 -10.73 -2.83 2.14
N ALA A 15 -11.83 -2.90 1.38
CA ALA A 15 -13.09 -3.45 1.89
C ALA A 15 -12.95 -4.91 2.34
N TYR A 16 -12.18 -5.71 1.61
CA TYR A 16 -11.86 -7.09 2.01
C TYR A 16 -11.04 -7.11 3.31
N LEU A 17 -9.95 -6.34 3.40
CA LEU A 17 -9.11 -6.26 4.59
C LEU A 17 -9.93 -5.84 5.82
N GLU A 18 -10.76 -4.82 5.69
CA GLU A 18 -11.64 -4.33 6.75
C GLU A 18 -12.65 -5.38 7.21
N SER A 19 -13.21 -6.16 6.28
CA SER A 19 -14.10 -7.28 6.63
C SER A 19 -13.37 -8.36 7.44
N VAL A 20 -12.12 -8.67 7.10
CA VAL A 20 -11.31 -9.68 7.83
C VAL A 20 -10.86 -9.14 9.19
N LEU A 21 -10.53 -7.85 9.28
CA LEU A 21 -10.25 -7.18 10.54
C LEU A 21 -11.46 -7.21 11.48
N GLY A 22 -12.65 -6.94 10.94
CA GLY A 22 -13.91 -6.97 11.69
C GLY A 22 -14.25 -8.35 12.27
N SER A 23 -13.68 -9.44 11.75
CA SER A 23 -13.84 -10.78 12.31
C SER A 23 -12.89 -11.09 13.49
N GLY A 24 -11.97 -10.17 13.84
CA GLY A 24 -10.96 -10.40 14.87
C GLY A 24 -9.81 -11.30 14.43
N SER A 25 -9.54 -11.40 13.12
CA SER A 25 -8.44 -12.22 12.59
C SER A 25 -7.08 -11.77 13.12
N THR A 26 -6.21 -12.74 13.41
CA THR A 26 -4.83 -12.53 13.88
C THR A 26 -3.79 -13.11 12.92
N PHE A 27 -4.15 -13.34 11.65
CA PHE A 27 -3.23 -13.83 10.63
C PHE A 27 -2.29 -12.71 10.14
N TYR A 28 -1.43 -12.20 11.04
CA TYR A 28 -0.67 -10.97 10.85
C TYR A 28 0.21 -10.95 9.60
N ASN A 29 0.85 -12.05 9.24
CA ASN A 29 1.57 -12.15 7.95
C ASN A 29 0.66 -11.81 6.77
N GLN A 30 -0.51 -12.46 6.69
CA GLN A 30 -1.46 -12.25 5.60
C GLN A 30 -2.06 -10.84 5.64
N LEU A 31 -2.36 -10.33 6.83
CA LEU A 31 -2.97 -9.00 7.00
C LEU A 31 -1.96 -7.89 6.65
N SER A 32 -0.68 -8.03 7.00
CA SER A 32 0.38 -7.09 6.62
C SER A 32 0.62 -7.06 5.12
N VAL A 33 0.59 -8.22 4.45
CA VAL A 33 0.64 -8.30 2.98
C VAL A 33 -0.54 -7.56 2.35
N GLN A 34 -1.73 -7.66 2.94
CA GLN A 34 -2.89 -6.92 2.43
C GLN A 34 -2.74 -5.40 2.64
N CYS A 35 -2.14 -4.96 3.75
CA CYS A 35 -1.84 -3.54 3.96
C CYS A 35 -0.90 -3.00 2.87
N GLU A 36 0.13 -3.77 2.51
CA GLU A 36 1.06 -3.46 1.42
C GLU A 36 0.32 -3.32 0.09
N GLN A 37 -0.49 -4.31 -0.29
CA GLN A 37 -1.24 -4.31 -1.54
C GLN A 37 -2.23 -3.14 -1.66
N VAL A 38 -2.96 -2.84 -0.58
CA VAL A 38 -3.88 -1.70 -0.54
C VAL A 38 -3.12 -0.41 -0.77
N ALA A 39 -2.05 -0.16 -0.01
CA ALA A 39 -1.25 1.05 -0.13
C ALA A 39 -0.62 1.17 -1.54
N GLU A 40 -0.06 0.07 -2.06
CA GLU A 40 0.59 0.05 -3.38
C GLU A 40 -0.40 0.40 -4.50
N LYS A 41 -1.58 -0.22 -4.51
CA LYS A 41 -2.59 0.03 -5.55
C LYS A 41 -3.15 1.43 -5.48
N TYR A 42 -3.34 1.99 -4.29
CA TYR A 42 -3.68 3.41 -4.15
C TYR A 42 -2.58 4.32 -4.72
N LEU A 43 -1.31 4.09 -4.37
CA LEU A 43 -0.19 4.88 -4.91
C LEU A 43 -0.14 4.81 -6.44
N LYS A 44 -0.25 3.60 -7.02
CA LYS A 44 -0.26 3.40 -8.48
C LYS A 44 -1.46 4.09 -9.13
N GLY A 45 -2.64 3.99 -8.53
CA GLY A 45 -3.84 4.64 -9.05
C GLY A 45 -3.76 6.17 -9.07
N TYR A 46 -3.15 6.78 -8.05
CA TYR A 46 -2.96 8.23 -8.03
C TYR A 46 -1.81 8.68 -8.93
N LEU A 47 -0.74 7.89 -9.09
CA LEU A 47 0.27 8.15 -10.11
C LEU A 47 -0.34 8.14 -11.52
N ASP A 48 -1.09 7.08 -11.83
CA ASP A 48 -1.79 6.91 -13.11
C ASP A 48 -2.81 8.05 -13.37
N LYS A 49 -3.51 8.53 -12.33
CA LYS A 49 -4.47 9.64 -12.44
C LYS A 49 -3.80 11.02 -12.57
N LEU A 50 -2.72 11.29 -11.85
CA LEU A 50 -2.16 12.65 -11.69
C LEU A 50 -0.95 12.95 -12.58
N LEU A 51 -0.26 11.92 -13.07
CA LEU A 51 0.96 12.04 -13.87
C LEU A 51 0.80 11.37 -15.24
N VAL A 52 -0.39 11.48 -15.84
CA VAL A 52 -0.73 10.88 -17.15
C VAL A 52 0.23 11.29 -18.27
N GLU A 53 0.78 12.50 -18.20
CA GLU A 53 1.69 13.06 -19.20
C GLU A 53 3.17 12.66 -18.99
N GLU A 54 3.49 12.00 -17.87
CA GLU A 54 4.84 11.53 -17.56
C GLU A 54 4.98 10.02 -17.82
N ASP A 55 6.13 9.59 -18.33
CA ASP A 55 6.42 8.15 -18.44
C ASP A 55 6.69 7.55 -17.05
N ASN A 56 5.63 6.97 -16.48
CA ASN A 56 5.66 6.29 -15.19
C ASN A 56 5.61 4.76 -15.33
N ALA A 57 5.73 4.20 -16.54
CA ALA A 57 5.55 2.76 -16.76
C ALA A 57 6.49 1.92 -15.88
N ASP A 58 7.72 2.40 -15.71
CA ASP A 58 8.75 1.74 -14.93
C ASP A 58 8.52 1.85 -13.41
N LEU A 59 7.85 2.92 -12.96
CA LEU A 59 7.40 3.11 -11.57
C LEU A 59 6.20 2.22 -11.26
N LEU A 60 5.22 2.13 -12.16
CA LEU A 60 4.02 1.31 -12.00
C LEU A 60 4.32 -0.20 -12.02
N ARG A 61 5.37 -0.62 -12.73
CA ARG A 61 5.79 -2.02 -12.80
C ARG A 61 6.61 -2.48 -11.58
N LYS A 62 7.26 -1.56 -10.86
CA LYS A 62 8.13 -1.88 -9.72
C LYS A 62 7.36 -1.77 -8.40
N HIS A 63 7.66 -2.67 -7.45
CA HIS A 63 7.13 -2.62 -6.08
C HIS A 63 8.01 -1.72 -5.21
N ASN A 64 8.08 -0.41 -5.53
CA ASN A 64 8.87 0.54 -4.75
C ASN A 64 8.00 1.70 -4.28
N MET A 65 7.24 1.46 -3.21
CA MET A 65 6.29 2.44 -2.68
C MET A 65 6.97 3.71 -2.18
N LYS A 66 8.20 3.62 -1.65
CA LYS A 66 9.01 4.79 -1.28
C LYS A 66 9.20 5.75 -2.47
N LYS A 67 9.59 5.24 -3.63
CA LYS A 67 9.78 6.05 -4.84
C LYS A 67 8.46 6.62 -5.36
N MET A 68 7.39 5.82 -5.35
CA MET A 68 6.05 6.28 -5.76
C MET A 68 5.56 7.43 -4.86
N ALA A 69 5.72 7.29 -3.54
CA ALA A 69 5.34 8.30 -2.57
C ALA A 69 6.17 9.58 -2.68
N ALA A 70 7.48 9.46 -2.88
CA ALA A 70 8.36 10.60 -3.11
C ALA A 70 7.90 11.40 -4.35
N LYS A 71 7.61 10.70 -5.45
CA LYS A 71 7.13 11.32 -6.69
C LYS A 71 5.77 12.02 -6.51
N LEU A 72 4.83 11.40 -5.78
CA LEU A 72 3.55 12.02 -5.45
C LEU A 72 3.70 13.24 -4.53
N ASN A 73 4.62 13.20 -3.56
CA ASN A 73 4.94 14.34 -2.71
C ASN A 73 5.59 15.48 -3.50
N GLU A 74 6.45 15.20 -4.48
CA GLU A 74 6.99 16.23 -5.39
C GLU A 74 5.87 16.93 -6.16
N ARG A 75 4.91 16.15 -6.68
CA ARG A 75 3.78 16.68 -7.46
C ARG A 75 2.75 17.42 -6.60
N VAL A 76 2.49 16.90 -5.41
CA VAL A 76 1.50 17.43 -4.45
C VAL A 76 2.13 17.50 -3.05
N PRO A 77 2.95 18.54 -2.76
CA PRO A 77 3.72 18.64 -1.51
C PRO A 77 2.90 18.58 -0.22
N ARG A 78 1.62 18.97 -0.28
CA ARG A 78 0.70 18.89 0.85
C ARG A 78 0.31 17.45 1.24
N LEU A 79 0.53 16.45 0.37
CA LEU A 79 0.24 15.05 0.69
C LEU A 79 1.09 14.56 1.86
N GLN A 80 2.39 14.87 1.85
CA GLN A 80 3.35 14.45 2.88
C GLN A 80 3.24 12.95 3.22
N LEU A 81 3.18 12.10 2.18
CA LEU A 81 3.18 10.64 2.33
C LEU A 81 4.45 10.18 3.07
N ASP A 82 4.28 9.26 4.02
CA ASP A 82 5.38 8.71 4.81
C ASP A 82 6.24 7.76 3.97
N THR A 83 7.29 8.29 3.36
CA THR A 83 8.23 7.50 2.55
C THR A 83 8.98 6.43 3.35
N ILE A 84 9.14 6.59 4.67
CA ILE A 84 9.83 5.63 5.53
C ILE A 84 8.87 4.48 5.87
N GLY A 85 7.65 4.80 6.29
CA GLY A 85 6.60 3.80 6.52
C GLY A 85 6.27 2.99 5.26
N LEU A 86 6.22 3.64 4.10
CA LEU A 86 5.97 2.95 2.83
C LEU A 86 7.16 2.09 2.37
N ALA A 87 8.40 2.44 2.74
CA ALA A 87 9.53 1.52 2.57
C ALA A 87 9.35 0.28 3.45
N TYR A 88 9.02 0.48 4.72
CA TYR A 88 8.76 -0.61 5.68
C TYR A 88 7.65 -1.57 5.20
N LEU A 89 6.55 -1.07 4.64
CA LEU A 89 5.51 -1.94 4.07
C LEU A 89 6.02 -2.79 2.88
N THR A 90 6.94 -2.24 2.08
CA THR A 90 7.47 -2.94 0.89
C THR A 90 8.26 -4.18 1.29
N ASP A 91 8.95 -4.16 2.42
CA ASP A 91 9.81 -5.27 2.88
C ASP A 91 8.99 -6.53 3.22
N PHE A 92 7.74 -6.38 3.69
CA PHE A 92 6.84 -7.52 3.95
C PHE A 92 6.37 -8.24 2.68
N TYR A 93 6.57 -7.65 1.50
CA TYR A 93 6.15 -8.26 0.24
C TYR A 93 6.78 -9.64 0.07
N PHE A 94 8.05 -9.88 0.43
CA PHE A 94 8.65 -11.18 0.20
C PHE A 94 8.68 -12.06 1.46
N ASP A 95 9.18 -11.51 2.55
CA ASP A 95 9.62 -12.27 3.72
C ASP A 95 8.46 -12.84 4.55
N ALA A 96 7.28 -12.20 4.49
CA ALA A 96 6.09 -12.66 5.22
C ALA A 96 5.28 -13.72 4.45
N ARG A 97 5.53 -13.94 3.15
CA ARG A 97 4.69 -14.78 2.28
C ARG A 97 5.24 -16.17 2.02
N TYR A 98 6.57 -16.29 1.90
CA TYR A 98 7.19 -17.52 1.41
C TYR A 98 8.08 -18.15 2.48
N PRO A 99 8.01 -19.47 2.70
CA PRO A 99 8.98 -20.16 3.53
C PRO A 99 10.38 -20.06 2.88
N GLY A 100 11.39 -19.83 3.70
CA GLY A 100 12.79 -19.68 3.28
C GLY A 100 13.66 -19.27 4.47
N ASP A 101 14.96 -19.11 4.23
CA ASP A 101 15.92 -18.72 5.26
C ASP A 101 15.57 -17.36 5.91
N ASP A 102 14.91 -16.48 5.14
CA ASP A 102 14.46 -15.16 5.56
C ASP A 102 12.96 -15.13 5.95
N PHE A 103 12.32 -16.27 6.20
CA PHE A 103 10.90 -16.29 6.59
C PHE A 103 10.67 -15.49 7.87
N TYR A 104 9.78 -14.51 7.78
CA TYR A 104 9.50 -13.60 8.86
C TYR A 104 8.08 -13.79 9.41
N THR A 105 7.97 -13.98 10.73
CA THR A 105 6.66 -13.98 11.41
C THR A 105 6.36 -12.59 11.93
N VAL A 106 5.29 -11.99 11.42
CA VAL A 106 4.89 -10.63 11.77
C VAL A 106 4.26 -10.61 13.15
N SER A 107 4.75 -9.73 14.03
CA SER A 107 4.15 -9.50 15.35
C SER A 107 2.86 -8.67 15.27
N LYS A 108 2.11 -8.62 16.36
CA LYS A 108 0.93 -7.75 16.45
C LYS A 108 1.32 -6.27 16.32
N GLU A 109 2.39 -5.84 17.00
CA GLU A 109 2.87 -4.46 16.99
C GLU A 109 3.32 -4.02 15.59
N GLU A 110 3.95 -4.92 14.85
CA GLU A 110 4.36 -4.68 13.47
C GLU A 110 3.16 -4.58 12.54
N PHE A 111 2.19 -5.47 12.71
CA PHE A 111 0.93 -5.39 11.98
C PHE A 111 0.18 -4.08 12.26
N GLU A 112 0.12 -3.64 13.51
CA GLU A 112 -0.47 -2.34 13.88
C GLU A 112 0.25 -1.17 13.21
N LYS A 113 1.58 -1.24 13.08
CA LYS A 113 2.35 -0.27 12.31
C LYS A 113 2.01 -0.32 10.82
N CYS A 114 1.87 -1.51 10.22
CA CYS A 114 1.45 -1.68 8.84
C CYS A 114 0.08 -1.03 8.58
N LEU A 115 -0.90 -1.28 9.45
CA LEU A 115 -2.22 -0.65 9.39
C LEU A 115 -2.13 0.87 9.47
N SER A 116 -1.35 1.39 10.43
CA SER A 116 -1.19 2.84 10.60
C SER A 116 -0.65 3.51 9.35
N VAL A 117 0.39 2.94 8.72
CA VAL A 117 0.99 3.48 7.49
C VAL A 117 0.01 3.40 6.32
N MET A 118 -0.67 2.26 6.16
CA MET A 118 -1.64 2.07 5.08
C MET A 118 -2.81 3.05 5.23
N TYR A 119 -3.46 3.13 6.39
CA TYR A 119 -4.60 4.02 6.60
C TYR A 119 -4.24 5.50 6.43
N ASP A 120 -3.06 5.91 6.91
CA ASP A 120 -2.59 7.28 6.69
C ASP A 120 -2.40 7.59 5.20
N THR A 121 -1.79 6.67 4.46
CA THR A 121 -1.60 6.77 3.01
C THR A 121 -2.93 6.86 2.27
N VAL A 122 -3.86 5.95 2.56
CA VAL A 122 -5.21 5.92 1.95
C VAL A 122 -5.94 7.24 2.20
N ARG A 123 -5.98 7.70 3.46
CA ARG A 123 -6.66 8.94 3.85
C ARG A 123 -6.07 10.16 3.12
N LYS A 124 -4.74 10.26 3.05
CA LYS A 124 -4.07 11.38 2.38
C LYS A 124 -4.37 11.41 0.89
N LEU A 125 -4.35 10.26 0.23
CA LEU A 125 -4.64 10.15 -1.20
C LEU A 125 -6.11 10.43 -1.50
N GLN A 126 -7.04 9.83 -0.75
CA GLN A 126 -8.47 10.12 -0.87
C GLN A 126 -8.80 11.61 -0.61
N GLY A 127 -8.05 12.27 0.28
CA GLY A 127 -8.22 13.70 0.57
C GLY A 127 -7.83 14.66 -0.57
N ILE A 128 -7.23 14.15 -1.66
CA ILE A 128 -6.95 14.95 -2.87
C ILE A 128 -7.75 14.47 -4.09
N GLY A 129 -8.59 13.45 -3.92
CA GLY A 129 -9.31 12.73 -4.97
C GLY A 129 -10.52 13.45 -5.54
#